data_AF-A0A0S9LTB4-F1
#
_entry.id   AF-A0A0S9LTB4-F1
#
_cell.length_a   1.000
_cell.length_b   1.000
_cell.length_c   1.000
_cell.angle_alpha   90.00
_cell.angle_beta   90.00
_cell.angle_gamma   90.00
#
_symmetry.space_group_name_H-M   'P 1'
#
loop_
_entity.id
_entity.type
_entity.pdbx_description
1 polymer ?
#
loop_
_entity_poly.entity_id
_entity_poly.type
_entity_poly.pdbx_seq_one_letter_code
_entity_poly.pdbx_strand_id
1 'polypeptide(L)' 'MTRTPLLCTALAAAALLLGGCGEKPQHAGTSHGNSTPAWNGPQTGFSAPGWKVGDQASWDEQIKQRNRGQNEYLRLP' A
#
# COMPACT_ATOMS: atom_id res chain seq x y z
N MET A 1 -3.95 -50.86 -15.69
CA MET A 1 -2.72 -50.07 -15.96
C MET A 1 -2.96 -48.56 -16.05
N THR A 2 -4.20 -48.06 -15.92
CA THR A 2 -4.55 -46.63 -16.00
C THR A 2 -4.49 -45.86 -14.67
N ARG A 3 -4.42 -46.56 -13.53
CA ARG A 3 -4.42 -45.94 -12.19
C ARG A 3 -3.10 -45.24 -11.85
N THR A 4 -1.98 -45.82 -12.28
CA THR A 4 -0.63 -45.27 -12.04
C THR A 4 -0.39 -43.92 -12.72
N PRO A 5 -0.69 -43.73 -14.03
CA PRO A 5 -0.51 -42.42 -14.67
C PRO A 5 -1.45 -41.34 -14.12
N LEU A 6 -2.66 -41.72 -13.68
CA LEU A 6 -3.63 -40.81 -13.06
C LEU A 6 -3.14 -40.28 -11.70
N LEU A 7 -2.48 -41.15 -10.91
CA LEU A 7 -1.93 -40.79 -9.61
C LEU A 7 -0.75 -39.81 -9.75
N CYS A 8 0.14 -40.05 -10.73
CA CYS A 8 1.29 -39.18 -10.97
C CYS A 8 0.87 -37.78 -11.44
N THR A 9 -0.15 -37.69 -12.29
CA THR A 9 -0.69 -36.39 -12.76
C THR A 9 -1.36 -35.63 -11.63
N ALA A 10 -2.11 -36.29 -10.75
CA ALA A 10 -2.70 -35.67 -9.58
C ALA A 10 -1.65 -35.12 -8.59
N LEU A 11 -0.57 -35.88 -8.35
CA LEU A 11 0.53 -35.44 -7.48
C LEU A 11 1.29 -34.24 -8.05
N ALA A 12 1.56 -34.23 -9.35
CA ALA A 12 2.21 -33.11 -10.01
C ALA A 12 1.35 -31.83 -9.96
N ALA A 13 0.03 -31.95 -10.17
CA ALA A 13 -0.89 -30.84 -10.06
C ALA A 13 -0.98 -30.27 -8.63
N ALA A 14 -0.99 -31.14 -7.62
CA ALA A 14 -0.97 -30.73 -6.22
C ALA A 14 0.30 -29.95 -5.88
N ALA A 15 1.48 -30.42 -6.33
CA ALA A 15 2.75 -29.75 -6.07
C ALA A 15 2.80 -28.32 -6.66
N LEU A 16 2.20 -28.09 -7.83
CA LEU A 16 2.13 -26.77 -8.46
C LEU A 16 1.23 -25.79 -7.68
N LEU A 17 0.14 -26.28 -7.08
CA LEU A 17 -0.79 -25.46 -6.30
C LEU A 17 -0.19 -24.98 -4.96
N LEU A 18 0.74 -25.75 -4.37
CA LEU A 18 1.40 -25.36 -3.11
C LEU A 18 2.48 -24.26 -3.29
N GLY A 19 2.87 -23.92 -4.52
CA GLY A 19 3.86 -22.88 -4.81
C GLY A 19 3.43 -21.45 -4.47
N GLY A 20 2.13 -21.22 -4.21
CA GLY A 20 1.59 -19.89 -3.92
C GLY A 20 2.05 -19.27 -2.60
N CYS A 21 2.62 -20.05 -1.67
CA CYS A 21 3.03 -19.55 -0.35
C CYS A 21 4.52 -19.21 -0.24
N GLY A 22 5.29 -19.33 -1.33
CA GLY A 22 6.74 -19.11 -1.35
C GLY A 22 7.16 -17.71 -1.79
N GLU A 23 6.22 -16.79 -1.97
CA GLU A 23 6.55 -15.42 -2.38
C GLU A 23 7.39 -14.70 -1.33
N LYS A 24 8.27 -13.81 -1.79
CA LYS A 24 9.02 -12.94 -0.88
C LYS A 24 8.01 -12.08 -0.10
N PRO A 25 8.19 -11.88 1.22
CA PRO A 25 7.29 -11.03 1.99
C PRO A 25 7.06 -9.68 1.31
N GLN A 26 5.82 -9.38 0.93
CA GLN A 26 5.41 -8.10 0.35
C GLN A 26 5.22 -7.02 1.42
N HIS A 27 6.08 -7.00 2.44
CA HIS A 27 6.09 -5.89 3.38
C HIS A 27 6.95 -4.77 2.80
N ALA A 28 6.40 -3.55 2.79
CA ALA A 28 7.23 -2.37 2.67
C ALA A 28 8.30 -2.46 3.79
N GLY A 29 9.57 -2.59 3.43
CA GLY A 29 10.65 -2.70 4.41
C GLY A 29 10.62 -1.53 5.41
N THR A 30 11.19 -1.73 6.61
CA THR A 30 11.14 -0.75 7.71
C THR A 30 11.92 0.54 7.45
N SER A 31 12.64 0.63 6.35
CA SER A 31 13.55 1.74 6.07
C SER A 31 13.16 2.44 4.78
N HIS A 32 12.38 3.51 4.90
CA HIS A 32 12.38 4.57 3.89
C HIS A 32 13.70 5.34 4.03
N GLY A 33 14.79 4.75 3.53
CA GLY A 33 16.16 5.21 3.76
C GLY A 33 16.53 6.57 3.17
N ASN A 34 15.56 7.38 2.70
CA ASN A 34 15.77 8.75 2.25
C ASN A 34 14.43 9.49 2.05
N SER A 35 13.55 9.48 3.06
CA SER A 35 12.31 10.27 2.97
C SER A 35 12.63 11.77 3.01
N THR A 36 12.34 12.46 1.92
CA THR A 36 12.23 13.91 1.94
C THR A 36 11.04 14.32 2.83
N PRO A 37 11.08 15.50 3.47
CA PRO A 37 9.93 16.01 4.20
C PRO A 37 8.66 16.02 3.34
N ALA A 38 7.52 15.65 3.92
CA ALA A 38 6.28 15.48 3.17
C ALA A 38 5.76 16.78 2.51
N TRP A 39 6.14 17.95 3.04
CA TRP A 39 5.82 19.26 2.46
C TRP A 39 6.69 19.63 1.24
N ASN A 40 7.77 18.88 0.99
CA ASN A 40 8.63 19.01 -0.20
C ASN A 40 8.09 18.16 -1.37
N GLY A 41 6.77 18.17 -1.57
CA GLY A 41 6.14 17.47 -2.68
C GLY A 41 6.50 18.08 -4.05
N PRO A 42 6.19 17.39 -5.16
CA PRO A 42 6.61 17.84 -6.47
C PRO A 42 5.86 19.11 -6.89
N GLN A 43 6.53 20.04 -7.59
CA GLN A 43 5.90 21.22 -8.20
C GLN A 43 5.09 20.81 -9.44
N THR A 44 3.90 20.24 -9.22
CA THR A 44 2.98 19.83 -10.29
C THR A 44 1.67 20.61 -10.22
N GLY A 45 0.94 20.66 -11.34
CA GLY A 45 -0.41 21.24 -11.39
C GLY A 45 -1.48 20.44 -10.64
N PHE A 46 -1.14 19.27 -10.10
CA PHE A 46 -2.04 18.41 -9.33
C PHE A 46 -1.96 18.64 -7.82
N SER A 47 -1.19 19.63 -7.37
CA SER A 47 -1.13 20.03 -5.97
C SER A 47 -2.46 20.63 -5.52
N ALA A 48 -2.86 20.31 -4.29
CA ALA A 48 -4.10 20.82 -3.71
C ALA A 48 -4.11 22.36 -3.69
N PRO A 49 -5.20 23.03 -4.11
CA PRO A 49 -5.31 24.48 -4.04
C PRO A 49 -5.06 24.99 -2.62
N GLY A 50 -4.24 26.04 -2.50
CA GLY A 50 -3.90 26.65 -1.21
C GLY A 50 -2.68 26.07 -0.50
N TRP A 51 -2.12 24.93 -0.96
CA TRP A 51 -0.82 24.44 -0.50
C TRP A 51 0.31 24.86 -1.45
N LYS A 52 1.46 25.23 -0.87
CA LYS A 52 2.67 25.59 -1.60
C LYS A 52 3.78 24.60 -1.30
N VAL A 53 4.51 24.19 -2.34
CA VAL A 53 5.67 23.30 -2.18
C VAL A 53 6.71 23.97 -1.27
N GLY A 54 7.23 23.21 -0.29
CA GLY A 54 8.20 23.70 0.68
C GLY A 54 7.58 24.39 1.90
N ASP A 55 6.29 24.70 1.87
CA ASP A 55 5.59 25.33 2.99
C ASP A 55 4.91 24.27 3.87
N GLN A 56 5.53 24.02 5.03
CA GLN A 56 5.03 23.07 6.02
C GLN A 56 3.68 23.50 6.60
N ALA A 57 3.47 24.79 6.86
CA ALA A 57 2.26 25.26 7.51
C ALA A 57 1.02 25.06 6.62
N SER A 58 1.13 25.41 5.34
CA SER A 58 0.04 25.16 4.38
C SER A 58 -0.16 23.66 4.11
N TRP A 59 0.91 22.86 4.16
CA TRP A 59 0.79 21.40 4.08
C TRP A 59 0.01 20.82 5.27
N ASP A 60 0.37 21.21 6.50
CA ASP A 60 -0.29 20.76 7.73
C ASP A 60 -1.78 21.13 7.75
N GLU A 61 -2.12 22.32 7.26
CA GLU A 61 -3.51 22.74 7.13
C GLU A 61 -4.28 21.83 6.18
N GLN A 62 -3.73 21.50 5.00
CA GLN A 62 -4.36 20.55 4.08
C GLN A 62 -4.56 19.17 4.70
N ILE A 63 -3.57 18.66 5.46
CA ILE A 63 -3.72 17.39 6.19
C ILE A 63 -4.87 17.48 7.19
N LYS A 64 -4.93 18.54 7.99
CA LYS A 64 -5.99 18.75 8.98
C LYS A 64 -7.37 18.82 8.32
N GLN A 65 -7.51 19.58 7.22
CA GLN A 65 -8.79 19.69 6.51
C GLN A 65 -9.22 18.35 5.92
N ARG A 66 -8.30 17.59 5.32
CA ARG A 66 -8.61 16.25 4.79
C ARG A 66 -9.04 15.30 5.90
N ASN A 67 -8.32 15.26 7.01
CA ASN A 67 -8.63 14.37 8.14
C ASN A 67 -10.02 14.65 8.74
N ARG A 68 -10.48 15.90 8.70
CA ARG A 68 -11.82 16.26 9.18
C ARG A 68 -12.96 15.61 8.38
N GLY A 69 -12.74 15.31 7.11
CA GLY A 69 -13.74 14.67 6.24
C GLY A 69 -13.61 13.15 6.14
N GLN A 70 -12.64 12.54 6.82
CA GLN A 70 -12.33 11.11 6.70
C GLN A 70 -12.79 10.28 7.89
N ASN A 71 -13.08 10.90 9.03
CA ASN A 71 -13.61 10.20 10.19
C ASN A 71 -14.81 10.98 10.72
N GLU A 72 -15.96 10.32 10.76
CA GLU A 72 -17.11 10.76 11.52
C GLU A 72 -16.63 11.01 12.96
N TYR A 73 -16.45 12.26 13.37
CA TYR A 73 -16.23 12.62 14.79
C TYR A 73 -17.48 12.35 15.65
N LEU A 74 -18.42 11.53 15.18
CA LEU A 74 -19.47 10.93 15.96
C LEU A 74 -18.83 9.93 16.91
N ARG A 75 -18.48 10.41 18.10
CA ARG A 75 -18.57 9.54 19.27
C ARG A 75 -20.04 9.14 19.36
N LEU A 76 -20.38 7.95 18.86
CA LEU A 76 -21.69 7.36 19.11
C LEU A 76 -21.87 7.30 20.64
N PRO A 77 -23.00 7.81 21.18
CA PRO A 77 -23.25 7.82 22.61
C PRO A 77 -23.32 6.42 23.22
#